data_AF-A0A8S4A9C9-F1
#
_entry.id   AF-A0A8S4A9C9-F1
#
_cell.length_a   1.000
_cell.length_b   1.000
_cell.length_c   1.000
_cell.angle_alpha   90.00
_cell.angle_beta   90.00
_cell.angle_gamma   90.00
#
_symmetry.space_group_name_H-M   'P 1'
#
loop_
_entity.id
_entity.type
_entity.pdbx_description
1 polymer ?
#
loop_
_entity_poly.entity_id
_entity_poly.type
_entity_poly.pdbx_seq_one_letter_code
_entity_poly.pdbx_strand_id
1 'polypeptide(L)'
;MGHMVSAVVPPSPGRKRLKETKKVWTGLRFLAGEWLWVGGAELLYGGLPACPPPGQHCGVLLKDSGGLEPRDCSERKNFLCYKR
;
A
#
# COMPACT_ATOMS: atom_id res chain seq x y z
N MET A 1 -38.09 -37.34 -0.60
CA MET A 1 -37.27 -36.98 0.58
C MET A 1 -35.81 -36.92 0.14
N GLY A 2 -35.12 -35.81 0.37
CA GLY A 2 -33.70 -35.68 0.03
C GLY A 2 -33.20 -34.28 0.37
N HIS A 3 -32.73 -34.10 1.61
CA HIS A 3 -32.16 -32.84 2.08
C HIS A 3 -30.69 -32.78 1.67
N MET A 4 -30.33 -31.79 0.84
CA MET A 4 -28.95 -31.46 0.55
C MET A 4 -28.43 -30.58 1.70
N VAL A 5 -27.64 -31.18 2.59
CA VAL A 5 -27.02 -30.45 3.70
C VAL A 5 -25.76 -29.77 3.16
N SER A 6 -25.79 -28.45 2.97
CA SER A 6 -24.60 -27.66 2.66
C SER A 6 -23.59 -27.75 3.81
N ALA A 7 -22.46 -28.40 3.56
CA ALA A 7 -21.34 -28.41 4.49
C ALA A 7 -20.73 -27.00 4.56
N VAL A 8 -20.92 -26.33 5.69
CA VAL A 8 -20.22 -25.07 6.00
C VAL A 8 -18.78 -25.45 6.35
N VAL A 9 -17.83 -25.13 5.46
CA VAL A 9 -16.39 -25.33 5.70
C VAL A 9 -15.96 -24.43 6.87
N PRO A 10 -15.38 -24.97 7.95
CA PRO A 10 -14.95 -24.16 9.09
C PRO A 10 -13.78 -23.24 8.70
N PRO A 11 -13.72 -22.00 9.21
CA PRO A 11 -12.62 -21.10 8.94
C PRO A 11 -11.32 -21.66 9.53
N SER A 12 -10.28 -21.78 8.70
CA SER A 12 -8.96 -22.30 9.09
C SER A 12 -8.37 -21.50 10.27
N PRO A 13 -7.81 -22.17 11.30
CA PRO A 13 -7.19 -21.47 12.41
C PRO A 13 -5.83 -20.96 11.96
N GLY A 14 -5.63 -19.63 11.99
CA GLY A 14 -4.27 -19.07 11.93
C GLY A 14 -3.97 -18.04 10.85
N ARG A 15 -4.96 -17.38 10.23
CA ARG A 15 -4.66 -16.08 9.61
C ARG A 15 -4.42 -15.07 10.74
N LYS A 16 -3.17 -14.93 11.20
CA LYS A 16 -2.78 -13.75 11.97
C LYS A 16 -3.13 -12.56 11.09
N ARG A 17 -4.14 -11.80 11.48
CA ARG A 17 -4.38 -10.49 10.90
C ARG A 17 -3.16 -9.67 11.27
N LEU A 18 -2.21 -9.56 10.33
CA LEU A 18 -1.14 -8.58 10.40
C LEU A 18 -1.81 -7.27 10.84
N LYS A 19 -1.29 -6.60 11.87
CA LYS A 19 -1.82 -5.28 12.25
C LYS A 19 -1.84 -4.46 10.97
N GLU A 20 -3.03 -4.20 10.47
CA GLU A 20 -3.22 -3.41 9.25
C GLU A 20 -2.61 -2.04 9.55
N THR A 21 -1.41 -1.80 9.02
CA THR A 21 -0.78 -0.49 9.19
C THR A 21 -1.61 0.49 8.41
N LYS A 22 -2.05 1.57 9.06
CA LYS A 22 -2.81 2.66 8.42
C LYS A 22 -2.10 3.26 7.21
N LYS A 23 -0.76 3.15 7.20
CA LYS A 23 0.13 3.55 6.12
C LYS A 23 0.87 2.34 5.58
N VAL A 24 0.90 2.21 4.26
CA VAL A 24 1.59 1.12 3.56
C VAL A 24 2.51 1.67 2.49
N TRP A 25 3.64 1.01 2.28
CA TRP A 25 4.53 1.31 1.18
C TRP A 25 3.85 1.08 -0.16
N THR A 26 4.20 1.95 -1.10
CA THR A 26 3.77 1.90 -2.49
C THR A 26 5.00 1.88 -3.38
N GLY A 27 4.82 1.74 -4.70
CA GLY A 27 5.90 1.90 -5.68
C GLY A 27 6.32 3.35 -5.95
N LEU A 28 5.82 4.33 -5.20
CA LEU A 28 6.09 5.75 -5.44
C LEU A 28 7.45 6.16 -4.85
N ARG A 29 8.26 6.87 -5.64
CA ARG A 29 9.60 7.34 -5.24
C ARG A 29 9.91 8.72 -5.81
N PHE A 30 10.62 9.54 -5.05
CA PHE A 30 11.15 10.82 -5.52
C PHE A 30 12.56 10.62 -6.06
N LEU A 31 12.75 10.84 -7.36
CA LEU A 31 14.02 10.67 -8.07
C LEU A 31 14.15 11.75 -9.13
N ALA A 32 15.37 12.25 -9.35
CA ALA A 32 15.66 13.27 -10.38
C ALA A 32 14.76 14.52 -10.32
N GLY A 33 14.26 14.89 -9.13
CA GLY A 33 13.40 16.06 -8.94
C GLY A 33 11.90 15.81 -9.12
N GLU A 34 11.49 14.57 -9.37
CA GLU A 34 10.08 14.24 -9.64
C GLU A 34 9.61 13.00 -8.87
N TRP A 35 8.29 12.90 -8.70
CA TRP A 35 7.63 11.72 -8.15
C TRP A 35 7.29 10.72 -9.25
N LEU A 36 7.82 9.50 -9.12
CA LEU A 36 7.71 8.44 -10.11
C LEU A 36 7.16 7.17 -9.48
N TRP A 37 6.26 6.49 -10.17
CA TRP A 37 5.93 5.10 -9.87
C TRP A 37 6.98 4.19 -10.50
N VAL A 38 7.69 3.41 -9.69
CA VAL A 38 8.68 2.42 -10.18
C VAL A 38 8.05 1.38 -11.13
N GLY A 39 6.72 1.28 -11.11
CA GLY A 39 5.94 0.44 -12.00
C GLY A 39 5.76 0.97 -13.43
N GLY A 40 6.11 2.24 -13.69
CA GLY A 40 5.85 2.95 -14.94
C GLY A 40 4.43 3.48 -15.08
N ALA A 41 3.60 3.37 -14.04
CA ALA A 41 2.25 3.94 -14.05
C ALA A 41 2.31 5.47 -13.98
N GLU A 42 1.37 6.12 -14.65
CA GLU A 42 1.22 7.57 -14.57
C GLU A 42 0.77 8.00 -13.16
N LEU A 43 1.34 9.10 -12.65
CA LEU A 43 0.95 9.67 -11.37
C LEU A 43 -0.38 10.42 -11.54
N LEU A 44 -1.49 9.72 -11.36
CA LEU A 44 -2.84 10.32 -11.41
C LEU A 44 -3.25 11.06 -10.12
N TYR A 45 -2.40 11.05 -9.09
CA TYR A 45 -2.72 11.57 -7.76
C TYR A 45 -1.96 12.85 -7.45
N GLY A 46 -2.71 13.89 -7.08
CA GLY A 46 -2.17 15.12 -6.47
C GLY A 46 -1.93 14.97 -4.97
N GLY A 47 -1.39 16.02 -4.34
CA GLY A 47 -1.21 16.11 -2.89
C GLY A 47 0.20 15.81 -2.37
N LEU A 48 1.14 15.47 -3.26
CA LEU A 48 2.55 15.38 -2.92
C LEU A 48 3.24 16.74 -3.05
N PRO A 49 4.18 17.08 -2.16
CA PRO A 49 4.96 18.30 -2.31
C PRO A 49 5.88 18.20 -3.53
N ALA A 50 6.10 19.31 -4.23
CA ALA A 50 7.03 19.38 -5.36
C ALA A 50 8.46 18.95 -4.96
N CYS A 51 8.86 19.24 -3.72
CA CYS A 51 10.12 18.79 -3.14
C CYS A 51 9.85 18.22 -1.73
N PRO A 52 10.12 16.93 -1.47
CA PRO A 52 9.99 16.36 -0.14
C PRO A 52 11.08 16.87 0.81
N PRO A 53 10.85 16.80 2.14
CA PRO A 53 11.91 16.98 3.12
C PRO A 53 13.08 16.01 2.88
N PRO A 54 14.33 16.39 3.23
CA PRO A 54 15.49 15.54 3.06
C PRO A 54 15.27 14.13 3.65
N GLY A 55 15.60 13.11 2.86
CA GLY A 55 15.48 11.70 3.26
C GLY A 55 14.08 11.10 3.07
N GLN A 56 13.04 11.91 2.83
CA GLN A 56 11.67 11.42 2.67
C GLN A 56 11.31 11.14 1.20
N HIS A 57 12.12 10.30 0.54
CA HIS A 57 12.03 10.07 -0.90
C HIS A 57 11.12 8.88 -1.29
N CYS A 58 10.40 8.28 -0.34
CA CYS A 58 9.50 7.15 -0.61
C CYS A 58 8.05 7.50 -0.25
N GLY A 59 7.09 7.06 -1.07
CA GLY A 59 5.68 7.37 -0.88
C GLY A 59 4.89 6.25 -0.17
N VAL A 60 4.10 6.64 0.83
CA VAL A 60 3.13 5.74 1.49
C VAL A 60 1.69 6.09 1.12
N LEU A 61 0.84 5.09 1.03
CA LEU A 61 -0.61 5.25 0.90
C LEU A 61 -1.25 5.18 2.29
N LEU A 62 -2.12 6.14 2.58
CA LEU A 62 -3.02 6.10 3.73
C LEU A 62 -4.24 5.26 3.35
N LYS A 63 -4.44 4.13 4.03
CA LYS A 63 -5.57 3.24 3.75
C LYS A 63 -6.92 3.90 3.97
N ASP A 64 -7.02 4.77 4.96
CA ASP A 64 -8.29 5.36 5.38
C ASP A 64 -8.77 6.45 4.40
N SER A 65 -7.84 7.19 3.78
CA SER A 65 -8.16 8.35 2.92
C SER A 65 -7.76 8.19 1.46
N GLY A 66 -6.95 7.18 1.13
CA GLY A 66 -6.34 7.04 -0.20
C GLY A 66 -5.27 8.10 -0.51
N GLY A 67 -4.88 8.91 0.47
CA GLY A 67 -3.86 9.95 0.30
C GLY A 67 -2.44 9.39 0.24
N LEU A 68 -1.55 10.12 -0.45
CA LEU A 68 -0.13 9.81 -0.53
C LEU A 68 0.68 10.78 0.35
N GLU A 69 1.67 10.26 1.06
CA GLU A 69 2.60 11.07 1.86
C GLU A 69 4.06 10.66 1.62
N PRO A 70 5.00 11.61 1.63
CA PRO A 70 6.43 11.32 1.65
C PRO A 70 6.85 10.76 3.02
N ARG A 71 7.75 9.77 3.01
CA ARG A 71 8.32 9.11 4.19
C ARG A 71 9.76 8.66 3.95
N ASP A 72 10.47 8.44 5.05
CA ASP A 72 11.83 7.90 5.01
C ASP A 72 11.79 6.45 4.56
N CYS A 73 12.50 6.15 3.47
CA CYS A 73 12.57 4.83 2.86
C CYS A 73 13.06 3.73 3.82
N SER A 74 13.75 4.10 4.90
CA SER A 74 14.29 3.21 5.93
C SER A 74 13.20 2.75 6.92
N GLU A 75 12.02 3.38 6.93
CA GLU A 75 10.92 2.97 7.81
C GLU A 75 10.38 1.59 7.44
N ARG A 76 10.21 0.73 8.45
CA ARG A 76 9.60 -0.59 8.24
C ARG A 76 8.07 -0.50 8.19
N LYS A 77 7.47 -0.81 7.05
CA LYS A 77 6.00 -0.88 6.86
C LYS A 77 5.63 -2.04 5.95
N ASN A 78 4.36 -2.45 5.98
CA ASN A 78 3.82 -3.37 4.98
C ASN A 78 3.77 -2.67 3.61
N PHE A 79 3.83 -3.42 2.52
CA PHE A 79 3.86 -2.90 1.15
C PHE A 79 2.69 -3.41 0.31
N LEU A 80 2.26 -2.58 -0.64
CA LEU A 80 1.29 -2.96 -1.66
C LEU A 80 2.01 -3.50 -2.89
N CYS A 81 1.57 -4.67 -3.35
CA CYS A 81 1.94 -5.23 -4.65
C CYS A 81 0.76 -5.08 -5.60
N TYR A 82 1.06 -4.84 -6.87
CA TYR A 82 0.10 -4.99 -7.95
C TYR A 82 0.62 -6.06 -8.92
N LYS A 83 -0.30 -6.80 -9.54
CA LYS A 83 0.05 -7.74 -10.61
C LYS A 83 0.02 -7.01 -11.94
N ARG A 84 0.96 -7.30 -12.82
CA ARG A 84 0.91 -6.92 -14.23
C ARG A 84 0.07 -7.92 -15.00
#